data_AF-A0A958R0G5-F1
#
_entry.id   AF-A0A958R0G5-F1
#
_cell.length_a   1.000
_cell.length_b   1.000
_cell.length_c   1.000
_cell.angle_alpha   90.00
_cell.angle_beta   90.00
_cell.angle_gamma   90.00
#
_symmetry.space_group_name_H-M   'P 1'
#
loop_
_entity.id
_entity.type
_entity.pdbx_description
1 polymer ?
#
loop_
_entity_poly.entity_id
_entity_poly.type
_entity_poly.pdbx_seq_one_letter_code
_entity_poly.pdbx_strand_id
1 'polypeptide(L)'
;NGEISSVAFSEGNISHVNVNDKTSYFGILLVEHGFTTGEEVKLSLNRPSEKPIGERLVEANALSPHAIRIIRQEQLAIRLSKTIQNSSVQVSFLEHPVHQSKDGIDRDLLTNQLNDWVLSKVTVDWLRAYFTPWLDHALLIGSKKRTEDRAIRDSQLGLTPEILKLIDDVRTVQDILNESSLDEEKSLRIIYFLLLEKIVVFAAGPVNSLDFQGKYQRLKIMAGEIEKQNHFEILGISQNAQDREINRAYLELAKALHPDKLSPRAPENVRTLQHSIFSKIAEAYDILRDRGRREIYINELTMGHADEMLHIESVFEEAHGLLFRGRYQKALAILEKIAEGKKHRTDLIVYLLWAKIKVGSLSKDSAAFIDEITYQLNLVPPEERHTPIYIYVKGLYLKMIGNVDKAYVYF
;
A
#
# COMPACT_ATOMS: atom_id res chain seq x y z
N ASN A 1 12.35 -3.65 22.99
CA ASN A 1 11.38 -4.74 22.78
C ASN A 1 10.63 -4.60 21.46
N GLY A 2 11.34 -4.28 20.37
CA GLY A 2 10.77 -4.28 19.02
C GLY A 2 11.25 -5.50 18.24
N GLU A 3 10.49 -5.92 17.24
CA GLU A 3 10.96 -6.89 16.25
C GLU A 3 12.15 -6.30 15.49
N ILE A 4 13.23 -7.06 15.36
CA ILE A 4 14.43 -6.61 14.64
C ILE A 4 14.43 -7.29 13.28
N SER A 5 14.26 -6.49 12.24
CA SER A 5 14.49 -6.91 10.86
C SER A 5 15.84 -6.37 10.37
N SER A 6 16.53 -7.12 9.51
CA SER A 6 17.76 -6.66 8.87
C SER A 6 17.67 -6.77 7.35
N VAL A 7 18.17 -5.74 6.65
CA VAL A 7 18.25 -5.68 5.20
C VAL A 7 19.72 -5.43 4.84
N ALA A 8 20.34 -6.37 4.15
CA ALA A 8 21.76 -6.32 3.79
C ALA A 8 21.95 -5.88 2.34
N PHE A 9 22.79 -4.88 2.13
CA PHE A 9 23.13 -4.35 0.82
C PHE A 9 24.53 -4.80 0.39
N SER A 10 24.70 -5.16 -0.88
CA SER A 10 26.00 -5.51 -1.47
C SER A 10 26.02 -5.00 -2.91
N GLU A 11 27.01 -4.18 -3.26
CA GLU A 11 27.21 -3.65 -4.63
C GLU A 11 25.96 -2.97 -5.23
N GLY A 12 25.18 -2.27 -4.38
CA GLY A 12 23.96 -1.58 -4.81
C GLY A 12 22.71 -2.47 -4.89
N ASN A 13 22.81 -3.76 -4.58
CA ASN A 13 21.69 -4.70 -4.56
C ASN A 13 21.32 -5.09 -3.11
N ILE A 14 20.06 -5.42 -2.88
CA ILE A 14 19.62 -6.03 -1.62
C ILE A 14 19.94 -7.51 -1.70
N SER A 15 20.89 -7.97 -0.91
CA SER A 15 21.37 -9.36 -0.93
C SER A 15 20.57 -10.29 -0.02
N HIS A 16 20.15 -9.78 1.15
CA HIS A 16 19.48 -10.57 2.18
C HIS A 16 18.48 -9.71 2.95
N VAL A 17 17.38 -10.35 3.36
CA VAL A 17 16.38 -9.78 4.26
C VAL A 17 16.07 -10.81 5.33
N ASN A 18 16.23 -10.41 6.58
CA ASN A 18 15.88 -11.19 7.75
C ASN A 18 14.72 -10.50 8.46
N VAL A 19 13.65 -11.25 8.72
CA VAL A 19 12.46 -10.82 9.44
C VAL A 19 12.10 -11.91 10.44
N ASN A 20 11.37 -11.55 11.49
CA ASN A 20 10.96 -12.50 12.52
C ASN A 20 10.12 -13.66 11.97
N ASP A 21 9.22 -13.36 11.02
CA ASP A 21 8.41 -14.37 10.35
C ASP A 21 9.25 -15.17 9.33
N LYS A 22 9.54 -16.42 9.70
CA LYS A 22 10.34 -17.35 8.87
C LYS A 22 9.50 -18.15 7.87
N THR A 23 8.21 -17.85 7.72
CA THR A 23 7.32 -18.51 6.76
C THR A 23 7.93 -18.47 5.36
N SER A 24 7.98 -19.64 4.72
CA SER A 24 8.55 -19.82 3.39
C SER A 24 7.45 -20.27 2.44
N TYR A 25 7.23 -19.49 1.39
CA TYR A 25 6.31 -19.79 0.30
C TYR A 25 7.01 -20.50 -0.86
N PHE A 26 8.28 -20.89 -0.71
CA PHE A 26 9.10 -21.47 -1.77
C PHE A 26 8.40 -22.57 -2.57
N GLY A 27 7.76 -23.54 -1.90
CA GLY A 27 7.02 -24.61 -2.58
C GLY A 27 5.78 -24.12 -3.34
N ILE A 28 5.06 -23.14 -2.77
CA ILE A 28 3.88 -22.53 -3.41
C ILE A 28 4.31 -21.76 -4.66
N LEU A 29 5.35 -20.93 -4.53
CA LEU A 29 5.91 -20.13 -5.62
C LEU A 29 6.39 -21.01 -6.79
N LEU A 30 7.04 -22.14 -6.49
CA LEU A 30 7.45 -23.08 -7.53
C LEU A 30 6.27 -23.60 -8.37
N VAL A 31 5.12 -23.85 -7.73
CA VAL A 31 3.90 -24.30 -8.40
C VAL A 31 3.26 -23.14 -9.16
N GLU A 32 3.17 -21.95 -8.56
CA GLU A 32 2.58 -20.76 -9.21
C GLU A 32 3.32 -20.35 -10.50
N HIS A 33 4.64 -20.50 -10.53
CA HIS A 33 5.46 -20.27 -11.74
C HIS A 33 5.45 -21.43 -12.73
N GLY A 34 4.81 -22.56 -12.37
CA GLY A 34 4.77 -23.76 -13.21
C GLY A 34 6.12 -24.49 -13.33
N PHE A 35 7.03 -24.29 -12.37
CA PHE A 35 8.32 -24.98 -12.36
C PHE A 35 8.25 -26.43 -11.86
N THR A 36 7.20 -26.78 -11.12
CA THR A 36 6.93 -28.11 -10.56
C THR A 36 5.44 -28.25 -10.25
N THR A 37 4.99 -29.44 -9.89
CA THR A 37 3.60 -29.70 -9.47
C THR A 37 3.45 -29.71 -7.94
N GLY A 38 2.21 -29.47 -7.47
CA GLY A 38 1.90 -29.60 -6.04
C GLY A 38 2.13 -31.02 -5.50
N GLU A 39 2.00 -32.05 -6.34
CA GLU A 39 2.27 -33.43 -5.97
C GLU A 39 3.77 -33.67 -5.74
N GLU A 40 4.63 -33.20 -6.64
CA GLU A 40 6.10 -33.30 -6.49
C GLU A 40 6.61 -32.57 -5.24
N VAL A 41 6.06 -31.39 -4.95
CA VAL A 41 6.36 -30.64 -3.72
C VAL A 41 5.96 -31.42 -2.47
N LYS A 42 4.74 -31.98 -2.44
CA LYS A 42 4.27 -32.81 -1.32
C LYS A 42 5.11 -34.08 -1.15
N LEU A 43 5.41 -34.77 -2.24
CA LEU A 43 6.25 -35.97 -2.24
C LEU A 43 7.66 -35.67 -1.72
N SER A 44 8.21 -34.52 -2.09
CA SER A 44 9.46 -34.02 -1.52
C SER A 44 9.27 -33.79 -0.02
N LEU A 45 8.35 -32.93 0.43
CA LEU A 45 8.16 -32.61 1.85
C LEU A 45 7.95 -33.82 2.77
N ASN A 46 7.27 -34.87 2.29
CA ASN A 46 7.01 -36.08 3.06
C ASN A 46 8.25 -36.95 3.30
N ARG A 47 9.35 -36.75 2.56
CA ARG A 47 10.62 -37.45 2.81
C ARG A 47 11.45 -36.68 3.86
N PRO A 48 11.95 -37.30 4.93
CA PRO A 48 12.84 -36.63 5.87
C PRO A 48 14.18 -36.29 5.20
N SER A 49 14.65 -35.06 5.33
CA SER A 49 15.93 -34.59 4.78
C SER A 49 16.34 -33.27 5.43
N GLU A 50 17.64 -33.06 5.61
CA GLU A 50 18.21 -31.78 6.05
C GLU A 50 18.40 -30.78 4.89
N LYS A 51 18.30 -31.25 3.64
CA LYS A 51 18.48 -30.40 2.46
C LYS A 51 17.27 -29.48 2.24
N PRO A 52 17.49 -28.24 1.76
CA PRO A 52 16.41 -27.36 1.31
C PRO A 52 15.54 -28.02 0.21
N ILE A 53 14.24 -27.72 0.21
CA ILE A 53 13.28 -28.34 -0.74
C ILE A 53 13.68 -28.16 -2.22
N GLY A 54 14.25 -27.01 -2.59
CA GLY A 54 14.71 -26.75 -3.96
C GLY A 54 15.80 -27.73 -4.42
N GLU A 55 16.78 -28.01 -3.57
CA GLU A 55 17.87 -28.96 -3.89
C GLU A 55 17.33 -30.37 -4.02
N ARG A 56 16.38 -30.75 -3.15
CA ARG A 56 15.72 -32.05 -3.20
C ARG A 56 14.92 -32.26 -4.47
N LEU A 57 14.26 -31.21 -4.96
CA LEU A 57 13.52 -31.24 -6.22
C LEU A 57 14.46 -31.30 -7.44
N VAL A 58 15.61 -30.62 -7.38
CA VAL A 58 16.66 -30.75 -8.42
C VAL A 58 17.19 -32.18 -8.47
N GLU A 59 17.50 -32.78 -7.32
CA GLU A 59 17.97 -34.17 -7.23
C GLU A 59 16.94 -35.18 -7.74
N ALA A 60 15.66 -34.86 -7.61
CA ALA A 60 14.56 -35.67 -8.15
C ALA A 60 14.29 -35.43 -9.64
N ASN A 61 15.07 -34.58 -10.33
CA ASN A 61 14.81 -34.10 -11.69
C ASN A 61 13.44 -33.41 -11.87
N ALA A 62 12.84 -32.94 -10.78
CA ALA A 62 11.56 -32.24 -10.76
C ALA A 62 11.71 -30.71 -10.84
N LEU A 63 12.94 -30.19 -10.81
CA LEU A 63 13.20 -28.76 -10.85
C LEU A 63 14.53 -28.42 -11.53
N SER A 64 14.55 -27.36 -12.34
CA SER A 64 15.79 -26.78 -12.87
C SER A 64 16.50 -25.91 -11.82
N PRO A 65 17.84 -25.96 -11.68
CA PRO A 65 18.57 -25.08 -10.77
C PRO A 65 18.32 -23.58 -11.00
N HIS A 66 18.00 -23.17 -12.24
CA HIS A 66 17.69 -21.77 -12.54
C HIS A 66 16.40 -21.28 -11.83
N ALA A 67 15.41 -22.15 -11.67
CA ALA A 67 14.15 -21.83 -11.01
C ALA A 67 14.37 -21.50 -9.53
N ILE A 68 15.34 -22.15 -8.86
CA ILE A 68 15.69 -21.85 -7.47
C ILE A 68 16.05 -20.37 -7.31
N ARG A 69 16.82 -19.82 -8.24
CA ARG A 69 17.24 -18.42 -8.18
C ARG A 69 16.05 -17.47 -8.25
N ILE A 70 15.15 -17.69 -9.22
CA ILE A 70 13.94 -16.87 -9.40
C ILE A 70 13.08 -16.91 -8.14
N ILE A 71 12.80 -18.10 -7.62
CA ILE A 71 11.97 -18.25 -6.42
C ILE A 71 12.65 -17.69 -5.16
N ARG A 72 13.97 -17.80 -5.03
CA ARG A 72 14.71 -17.16 -3.93
C ARG A 72 14.56 -15.64 -3.96
N GLN A 73 14.66 -15.04 -5.14
CA GLN A 73 14.54 -13.61 -5.33
C GLN A 73 13.12 -13.10 -5.00
N GLU A 74 12.08 -13.85 -5.38
CA GLU A 74 10.70 -13.53 -5.03
C GLU A 74 10.42 -13.73 -3.53
N GLN A 75 10.92 -14.82 -2.93
CA GLN A 75 10.85 -15.04 -1.50
C GLN A 75 11.56 -13.92 -0.71
N LEU A 76 12.67 -13.40 -1.23
CA LEU A 76 13.39 -12.26 -0.69
C LEU A 76 12.55 -10.98 -0.80
N ALA A 77 11.87 -10.76 -1.92
CA ALA A 77 10.97 -9.63 -2.14
C ALA A 77 9.76 -9.65 -1.19
N ILE A 78 9.14 -10.81 -0.96
CA ILE A 78 8.06 -11.00 0.03
C ILE A 78 8.57 -10.64 1.43
N ARG A 79 9.77 -11.10 1.81
CA ARG A 79 10.37 -10.74 3.11
C ARG A 79 10.64 -9.25 3.22
N LEU A 80 11.15 -8.63 2.15
CA LEU A 80 11.36 -7.19 2.10
C LEU A 80 10.04 -6.44 2.27
N SER A 81 8.98 -6.89 1.58
CA SER A 81 7.64 -6.35 1.70
C SER A 81 7.20 -6.31 3.16
N LYS A 82 7.40 -7.38 3.95
CA LYS A 82 7.01 -7.44 5.37
C LYS A 82 7.66 -6.35 6.24
N THR A 83 8.77 -5.75 5.81
CA THR A 83 9.41 -4.61 6.51
C THR A 83 8.70 -3.27 6.26
N ILE A 84 7.83 -3.20 5.26
CA ILE A 84 7.06 -2.01 4.89
C ILE A 84 5.72 -2.05 5.62
N GLN A 85 5.59 -1.23 6.66
CA GLN A 85 4.44 -1.20 7.57
C GLN A 85 4.10 0.24 7.95
N ASN A 86 2.84 0.49 8.34
CA ASN A 86 2.41 1.76 8.93
C ASN A 86 2.77 1.84 10.43
N SER A 87 4.07 1.89 10.71
CA SER A 87 4.60 1.92 12.08
C SER A 87 5.88 2.75 12.15
N SER A 88 6.23 3.16 13.36
CA SER A 88 7.48 3.83 13.66
C SER A 88 8.63 2.83 13.65
N VAL A 89 9.69 3.15 12.91
CA VAL A 89 10.87 2.31 12.82
C VAL A 89 12.12 3.10 13.21
N GLN A 90 13.00 2.46 13.97
CA GLN A 90 14.34 2.96 14.20
C GLN A 90 15.29 2.30 13.21
N VAL A 91 15.90 3.11 12.33
CA VAL A 91 16.85 2.64 11.33
C VAL A 91 18.27 2.86 11.84
N SER A 92 19.11 1.84 11.72
CA SER A 92 20.55 1.91 12.01
C SER A 92 21.34 1.30 10.85
N PHE A 93 22.41 1.97 10.44
CA PHE A 93 23.31 1.46 9.41
C PHE A 93 24.54 0.85 10.09
N LEU A 94 24.78 -0.44 9.84
CA LEU A 94 25.89 -1.19 10.38
C LEU A 94 26.71 -1.77 9.23
N GLU A 95 28.01 -1.57 9.27
CA GLU A 95 28.93 -2.21 8.33
C GLU A 95 29.17 -3.66 8.78
N HIS A 96 29.02 -4.61 7.85
CA HIS A 96 29.24 -6.02 8.12
C HIS A 96 29.76 -6.70 6.85
N PRO A 97 30.61 -7.73 6.94
CA PRO A 97 30.95 -8.57 5.80
C PRO A 97 29.67 -9.19 5.21
N VAL A 98 29.36 -8.89 3.95
CA VAL A 98 28.22 -9.47 3.24
C VAL A 98 28.77 -10.34 2.11
N HIS A 99 28.28 -11.58 2.00
CA HIS A 99 28.60 -12.43 0.85
C HIS A 99 27.90 -11.91 -0.40
N GLN A 100 28.65 -11.79 -1.50
CA GLN A 100 28.09 -11.49 -2.80
C GLN A 100 27.06 -12.54 -3.17
N SER A 101 25.85 -12.09 -3.49
CA SER A 101 24.78 -12.94 -4.02
C SER A 101 24.30 -12.33 -5.34
N LYS A 102 24.31 -13.14 -6.40
CA LYS A 102 23.70 -12.80 -7.70
C LYS A 102 22.17 -12.96 -7.68
N ASP A 103 21.62 -13.40 -6.55
CA ASP A 103 20.20 -13.76 -6.38
C ASP A 103 19.44 -12.68 -5.57
N GLY A 104 20.04 -11.49 -5.41
CA GLY A 104 19.48 -10.36 -4.67
C GLY A 104 18.44 -9.55 -5.45
N ILE A 105 17.80 -8.59 -4.79
CA ILE A 105 16.91 -7.62 -5.46
C ILE A 105 17.79 -6.49 -5.98
N ASP A 106 17.86 -6.39 -7.30
CA ASP A 106 18.51 -5.27 -7.98
C ASP A 106 17.58 -4.05 -8.03
N ARG A 107 18.05 -2.99 -8.67
CA ARG A 107 17.29 -1.76 -8.77
C ARG A 107 15.97 -1.90 -9.53
N ASP A 108 15.95 -2.64 -10.64
CA ASP A 108 14.76 -2.74 -11.48
C ASP A 108 13.66 -3.52 -10.75
N LEU A 109 14.06 -4.59 -10.05
CA LEU A 109 13.17 -5.34 -9.18
C LEU A 109 12.70 -4.50 -7.99
N LEU A 110 13.58 -3.72 -7.36
CA LEU A 110 13.19 -2.80 -6.29
C LEU A 110 12.15 -1.79 -6.79
N THR A 111 12.31 -1.23 -7.99
CA THR A 111 11.31 -0.31 -8.55
C THR A 111 9.97 -1.00 -8.77
N ASN A 112 9.95 -2.26 -9.23
CA ASN A 112 8.71 -3.05 -9.32
C ASN A 112 8.07 -3.26 -7.93
N GLN A 113 8.88 -3.53 -6.90
CA GLN A 113 8.38 -3.67 -5.53
C GLN A 113 7.83 -2.34 -4.98
N LEU A 114 8.50 -1.21 -5.24
CA LEU A 114 8.01 0.11 -4.85
C LEU A 114 6.67 0.42 -5.51
N ASN A 115 6.52 0.09 -6.80
CA ASN A 115 5.26 0.27 -7.52
C ASN A 115 4.11 -0.50 -6.84
N ASP A 116 4.37 -1.76 -6.52
CA ASP A 116 3.41 -2.65 -5.86
C ASP A 116 3.05 -2.12 -4.46
N TRP A 117 4.05 -1.77 -3.63
CA TRP A 117 3.80 -1.27 -2.28
C TRP A 117 3.07 0.08 -2.27
N VAL A 118 3.37 0.97 -3.21
CA VAL A 118 2.63 2.24 -3.37
C VAL A 118 1.15 1.97 -3.64
N LEU A 119 0.81 0.87 -4.32
CA LEU A 119 -0.57 0.48 -4.58
C LEU A 119 -1.20 -0.29 -3.40
N SER A 120 -0.51 -1.30 -2.88
CA SER A 120 -1.07 -2.28 -1.97
C SER A 120 -0.88 -1.96 -0.48
N LYS A 121 0.04 -1.06 -0.12
CA LYS A 121 0.43 -0.79 1.28
C LYS A 121 0.26 0.65 1.72
N VAL A 122 0.32 1.58 0.78
CA VAL A 122 0.12 2.99 1.08
C VAL A 122 -1.37 3.31 0.97
N THR A 123 -1.98 3.81 2.04
CA THR A 123 -3.40 4.18 2.03
C THR A 123 -3.60 5.57 1.43
N VAL A 124 -4.78 5.83 0.87
CA VAL A 124 -5.14 7.17 0.37
C VAL A 124 -5.10 8.22 1.48
N ASP A 125 -5.50 7.87 2.71
CA ASP A 125 -5.47 8.78 3.84
C ASP A 125 -4.05 9.18 4.21
N TRP A 126 -3.12 8.21 4.19
CA TRP A 126 -1.71 8.51 4.40
C TRP A 126 -1.17 9.39 3.27
N LEU A 127 -1.52 9.13 2.00
CA LEU A 127 -1.10 9.97 0.88
C LEU A 127 -1.62 11.40 1.04
N ARG A 128 -2.90 11.60 1.36
CA ARG A 128 -3.48 12.92 1.60
C ARG A 128 -2.75 13.66 2.72
N ALA A 129 -2.48 12.99 3.84
CA ALA A 129 -1.73 13.58 4.93
C ALA A 129 -0.28 13.93 4.52
N TYR A 130 0.41 13.00 3.83
CA TYR A 130 1.77 13.21 3.32
C TYR A 130 1.85 14.40 2.37
N PHE A 131 0.89 14.55 1.45
CA PHE A 131 0.89 15.62 0.44
C PHE A 131 0.35 16.94 0.97
N THR A 132 -0.42 16.97 2.06
CA THR A 132 -1.03 18.20 2.60
C THR A 132 -0.03 19.37 2.72
N PRO A 133 1.20 19.18 3.24
CA PRO A 133 2.18 20.27 3.31
C PRO A 133 2.74 20.74 1.96
N TRP A 134 2.56 19.95 0.91
CA TRP A 134 3.16 20.13 -0.41
C TRP A 134 2.16 20.52 -1.50
N LEU A 135 0.86 20.61 -1.18
CA LEU A 135 -0.17 20.87 -2.18
C LEU A 135 0.04 22.17 -2.95
N ASP A 136 0.57 23.19 -2.28
CA ASP A 136 0.83 24.50 -2.87
C ASP A 136 2.27 24.58 -3.46
N HIS A 137 3.04 23.50 -3.49
CA HIS A 137 4.38 23.48 -4.08
C HIS A 137 4.36 23.04 -5.54
N ALA A 138 5.14 23.71 -6.39
CA ALA A 138 5.36 23.26 -7.76
C ALA A 138 6.05 21.89 -7.79
N LEU A 139 5.63 21.03 -8.71
CA LEU A 139 6.30 19.77 -8.96
C LEU A 139 7.32 19.99 -10.08
N LEU A 140 8.58 19.64 -9.83
CA LEU A 140 9.69 19.86 -10.76
C LEU A 140 10.17 18.54 -11.34
N ILE A 141 10.62 18.54 -12.59
CA ILE A 141 11.33 17.39 -13.16
C ILE A 141 12.71 17.28 -12.50
N GLY A 142 12.97 16.15 -11.87
CA GLY A 142 14.23 15.82 -11.22
C GLY A 142 15.38 15.64 -12.21
N SER A 143 16.61 15.66 -11.69
CA SER A 143 17.83 15.50 -12.49
C SER A 143 17.97 14.13 -13.18
N LYS A 144 17.22 13.12 -12.72
CA LYS A 144 17.10 11.84 -13.42
C LYS A 144 16.09 11.98 -14.57
N LYS A 145 16.58 12.27 -15.77
CA LYS A 145 15.82 12.07 -17.03
C LYS A 145 15.57 10.58 -17.24
N ARG A 146 14.55 10.04 -16.57
CA ARG A 146 14.16 8.63 -16.63
C ARG A 146 12.78 8.41 -17.24
N THR A 147 12.17 9.42 -17.86
CA THR A 147 10.81 9.34 -18.41
C THR A 147 10.58 8.21 -19.43
N GLU A 148 11.66 7.63 -19.98
CA GLU A 148 11.63 6.49 -20.90
C GLU A 148 11.96 5.12 -20.25
N ASP A 149 12.26 5.10 -18.96
CA ASP A 149 12.63 3.89 -18.22
C ASP A 149 11.49 2.88 -18.25
N ARG A 150 11.81 1.62 -18.55
CA ARG A 150 10.83 0.54 -18.73
C ARG A 150 9.95 0.40 -17.50
N ALA A 151 10.52 0.58 -16.31
CA ALA A 151 9.80 0.48 -15.04
C ALA A 151 8.69 1.55 -14.87
N ILE A 152 8.81 2.71 -15.52
CA ILE A 152 7.76 3.74 -15.52
C ILE A 152 6.66 3.39 -16.51
N ARG A 153 7.04 2.86 -17.68
CA ARG A 153 6.12 2.48 -18.75
C ARG A 153 5.27 1.26 -18.39
N ASP A 154 5.90 0.26 -17.77
CA ASP A 154 5.30 -1.03 -17.40
C ASP A 154 4.71 -1.00 -15.97
N SER A 155 4.68 0.18 -15.33
CA SER A 155 4.11 0.40 -14.00
C SER A 155 2.67 -0.07 -13.91
N GLN A 156 2.32 -0.81 -12.86
CA GLN A 156 0.95 -1.28 -12.59
C GLN A 156 0.01 -0.14 -12.22
N LEU A 157 0.56 1.00 -11.79
CA LEU A 157 -0.18 2.24 -11.61
C LEU A 157 -0.64 2.88 -12.93
N GLY A 158 -0.32 2.26 -14.08
CA GLY A 158 -0.75 2.56 -15.46
C GLY A 158 -1.33 3.95 -15.66
N LEU A 159 -0.63 4.80 -16.44
CA LEU A 159 -0.94 6.22 -16.76
C LEU A 159 0.01 7.26 -16.13
N THR A 160 1.20 6.83 -15.65
CA THR A 160 2.32 7.74 -15.33
C THR A 160 2.57 8.83 -16.40
N PRO A 161 2.45 8.56 -17.72
CA PRO A 161 2.64 9.58 -18.74
C PRO A 161 1.64 10.74 -18.70
N GLU A 162 0.42 10.57 -18.16
CA GLU A 162 -0.55 11.67 -18.05
C GLU A 162 -0.09 12.70 -17.01
N ILE A 163 0.21 12.23 -15.80
CA ILE A 163 0.71 13.09 -14.72
C ILE A 163 2.03 13.75 -15.15
N LEU A 164 2.95 13.02 -15.77
CA LEU A 164 4.22 13.58 -16.27
C LEU A 164 4.02 14.70 -17.30
N LYS A 165 2.95 14.69 -18.10
CA LYS A 165 2.64 15.76 -19.07
C LYS A 165 2.14 17.04 -18.42
N LEU A 166 1.55 16.95 -17.22
CA LEU A 166 1.07 18.11 -16.48
C LEU A 166 2.20 18.84 -15.76
N ILE A 167 3.34 18.19 -15.55
CA ILE A 167 4.52 18.74 -14.87
C ILE A 167 5.30 19.64 -15.82
N ASP A 168 5.28 20.94 -15.54
CA ASP A 168 5.93 21.99 -16.33
C ASP A 168 6.81 22.91 -15.48
N ASP A 169 7.25 22.43 -14.31
CA ASP A 169 8.02 23.17 -13.30
C ASP A 169 7.31 24.41 -12.71
N VAL A 170 6.03 24.64 -13.06
CA VAL A 170 5.22 25.76 -12.59
C VAL A 170 4.00 25.28 -11.81
N ARG A 171 3.27 24.30 -12.33
CA ARG A 171 2.06 23.78 -11.69
C ARG A 171 2.33 23.19 -10.32
N THR A 172 1.48 23.55 -9.36
CA THR A 172 1.48 22.94 -8.04
C THR A 172 0.93 21.52 -8.07
N VAL A 173 1.21 20.76 -7.01
CA VAL A 173 0.56 19.45 -6.83
C VAL A 173 -0.95 19.59 -6.92
N GLN A 174 -1.54 20.64 -6.34
CA GLN A 174 -2.97 20.89 -6.41
C GLN A 174 -3.46 21.15 -7.84
N ASP A 175 -2.74 21.94 -8.63
CA ASP A 175 -3.10 22.22 -10.03
C ASP A 175 -3.12 20.92 -10.83
N ILE A 176 -2.11 20.06 -10.62
CA ILE A 176 -2.03 18.74 -11.26
C ILE A 176 -3.22 17.87 -10.86
N LEU A 177 -3.60 17.82 -9.57
CA LEU A 177 -4.76 17.05 -9.11
C LEU A 177 -6.08 17.56 -9.70
N ASN A 178 -6.20 18.87 -9.92
CA ASN A 178 -7.41 19.47 -10.49
C ASN A 178 -7.51 19.29 -12.02
N GLU A 179 -6.37 19.29 -12.72
CA GLU A 179 -6.30 19.16 -14.19
C GLU A 179 -6.21 17.69 -14.66
N SER A 180 -5.83 16.77 -13.78
CA SER A 180 -5.77 15.33 -14.05
C SER A 180 -7.15 14.78 -14.40
N SER A 181 -7.22 13.90 -15.40
CA SER A 181 -8.44 13.15 -15.70
C SER A 181 -8.60 11.92 -14.80
N LEU A 182 -7.56 11.57 -14.05
CA LEU A 182 -7.56 10.50 -13.07
C LEU A 182 -8.21 10.96 -11.77
N ASP A 183 -8.76 10.01 -11.01
CA ASP A 183 -9.19 10.29 -9.65
C ASP A 183 -7.99 10.72 -8.76
N GLU A 184 -8.32 11.41 -7.66
CA GLU A 184 -7.35 11.97 -6.72
C GLU A 184 -6.39 10.88 -6.18
N GLU A 185 -6.93 9.71 -5.80
CA GLU A 185 -6.15 8.63 -5.22
C GLU A 185 -5.10 8.12 -6.21
N LYS A 186 -5.48 7.81 -7.44
CA LYS A 186 -4.54 7.36 -8.48
C LYS A 186 -3.49 8.43 -8.77
N SER A 187 -3.91 9.70 -8.86
CA SER A 187 -2.99 10.82 -9.10
C SER A 187 -1.95 10.92 -7.97
N LEU A 188 -2.36 10.86 -6.71
CA LEU A 188 -1.45 10.89 -5.55
C LEU A 188 -0.50 9.69 -5.52
N ARG A 189 -0.99 8.48 -5.81
CA ARG A 189 -0.15 7.27 -5.90
C ARG A 189 0.93 7.41 -6.98
N ILE A 190 0.57 7.91 -8.16
CA ILE A 190 1.52 8.14 -9.27
C ILE A 190 2.56 9.19 -8.87
N ILE A 191 2.14 10.35 -8.34
CA ILE A 191 3.07 11.40 -7.90
C ILE A 191 4.01 10.86 -6.81
N TYR A 192 3.50 10.08 -5.86
CA TYR A 192 4.31 9.50 -4.81
C TYR A 192 5.35 8.51 -5.34
N PHE A 193 4.96 7.63 -6.26
CA PHE A 193 5.89 6.73 -6.94
C PHE A 193 7.00 7.49 -7.69
N LEU A 194 6.65 8.57 -8.40
CA LEU A 194 7.62 9.42 -9.10
C LEU A 194 8.61 10.10 -8.14
N LEU A 195 8.15 10.51 -6.95
CA LEU A 195 9.00 11.07 -5.89
C LEU A 195 9.97 10.03 -5.34
N LEU A 196 9.52 8.80 -5.08
CA LEU A 196 10.37 7.69 -4.60
C LEU A 196 11.50 7.39 -5.59
N GLU A 197 11.20 7.39 -6.89
CA GLU A 197 12.20 7.20 -7.94
C GLU A 197 13.08 8.43 -8.20
N LYS A 198 12.76 9.57 -7.57
CA LYS A 198 13.40 10.89 -7.76
C LYS A 198 13.32 11.37 -9.21
N ILE A 199 12.24 11.00 -9.91
CA ILE A 199 11.92 11.51 -11.25
C ILE A 199 11.35 12.92 -11.12
N VAL A 200 10.65 13.19 -10.03
CA VAL A 200 10.12 14.51 -9.68
C VAL A 200 10.57 14.91 -8.29
N VAL A 201 10.58 16.20 -8.01
CA VAL A 201 10.87 16.77 -6.68
C VAL A 201 9.97 17.96 -6.43
N PHE A 202 9.68 18.28 -5.17
CA PHE A 202 8.98 19.52 -4.84
C PHE A 202 9.91 20.73 -4.97
N ALA A 203 9.36 21.84 -5.46
CA ALA A 203 10.02 23.14 -5.36
C ALA A 203 10.25 23.52 -3.88
N ALA A 204 11.31 24.28 -3.63
CA ALA A 204 11.74 24.62 -2.27
C ALA A 204 10.70 25.46 -1.48
N GLY A 205 9.87 26.24 -2.18
CA GLY A 205 8.85 27.08 -1.56
C GLY A 205 7.49 26.90 -2.23
N PRO A 206 6.40 27.20 -1.51
CA PRO A 206 5.06 27.16 -2.07
C PRO A 206 4.87 28.29 -3.08
N VAL A 207 4.05 28.03 -4.09
CA VAL A 207 3.51 29.01 -5.01
C VAL A 207 2.34 29.71 -4.30
N ASN A 208 2.46 31.03 -4.10
CA ASN A 208 1.37 31.82 -3.53
C ASN A 208 0.26 32.00 -4.56
N SER A 209 -0.63 31.01 -4.66
CA SER A 209 -1.81 31.08 -5.54
C SER A 209 -2.86 32.05 -4.98
N LEU A 210 -3.45 32.85 -5.87
CA LEU A 210 -4.64 33.66 -5.59
C LEU A 210 -5.94 32.89 -5.89
N ASP A 211 -5.87 31.60 -6.21
CA ASP A 211 -7.03 30.73 -6.35
C ASP A 211 -7.64 30.38 -4.98
N PHE A 212 -8.45 31.31 -4.48
CA PHE A 212 -9.20 31.09 -3.24
C PHE A 212 -10.37 30.11 -3.41
N GLN A 213 -10.85 29.89 -4.63
CA GLN A 213 -11.97 28.99 -4.87
C GLN A 213 -11.52 27.53 -4.79
N GLY A 214 -10.43 27.16 -5.47
CA GLY A 214 -9.83 25.83 -5.34
C GLY A 214 -9.38 25.55 -3.91
N LYS A 215 -8.73 26.52 -3.27
CA LYS A 215 -8.35 26.42 -1.85
C LYS A 215 -9.55 26.20 -0.93
N TYR A 216 -10.67 26.90 -1.15
CA TYR A 216 -11.89 26.70 -0.38
C TYR A 216 -12.45 25.27 -0.52
N GLN A 217 -12.57 24.75 -1.73
CA GLN A 217 -13.09 23.39 -1.95
C GLN A 217 -12.20 22.34 -1.29
N ARG A 218 -10.88 22.49 -1.40
CA ARG A 218 -9.92 21.63 -0.71
C ARG A 218 -10.12 21.65 0.81
N LEU A 219 -10.13 22.84 1.41
CA LEU A 219 -10.32 22.96 2.85
C LEU A 219 -11.68 22.41 3.28
N LYS A 220 -12.71 22.52 2.45
CA LYS A 220 -14.02 21.94 2.73
C LYS A 220 -13.98 20.41 2.77
N ILE A 221 -13.33 19.77 1.80
CA ILE A 221 -13.12 18.31 1.78
C ILE A 221 -12.30 17.88 3.00
N MET A 222 -11.18 18.57 3.25
CA MET A 222 -10.29 18.28 4.38
C MET A 222 -11.02 18.40 5.72
N ALA A 223 -11.83 19.44 5.91
CA ALA A 223 -12.63 19.61 7.12
C ALA A 223 -13.63 18.45 7.29
N GLY A 224 -14.30 18.02 6.21
CA GLY A 224 -15.21 16.89 6.24
C GLY A 224 -14.55 15.56 6.59
N GLU A 225 -13.30 15.35 6.17
CA GLU A 225 -12.52 14.15 6.52
C GLU A 225 -11.97 14.21 7.96
N ILE A 226 -11.46 15.36 8.40
CA ILE A 226 -10.96 15.56 9.77
C ILE A 226 -12.03 15.24 10.82
N GLU A 227 -13.29 15.61 10.59
CA GLU A 227 -14.38 15.30 11.52
C GLU A 227 -14.61 13.80 11.73
N LYS A 228 -14.14 12.97 10.80
CA LYS A 228 -14.24 11.51 10.90
C LYS A 228 -12.96 10.90 11.48
N GLN A 229 -11.87 11.64 11.61
CA GLN A 229 -10.54 11.13 11.92
C GLN A 229 -10.23 11.15 13.42
N ASN A 230 -9.46 10.16 13.88
CA ASN A 230 -8.86 10.19 15.22
C ASN A 230 -7.62 11.12 15.25
N HIS A 231 -7.07 11.43 16.43
CA HIS A 231 -5.95 12.37 16.56
C HIS A 231 -4.68 11.93 15.83
N PHE A 232 -4.41 10.62 15.73
CA PHE A 232 -3.26 10.11 14.99
C PHE A 232 -3.47 10.26 13.47
N GLU A 233 -4.68 9.98 13.00
CA GLU A 233 -5.08 10.16 11.60
C GLU A 233 -5.05 11.63 11.18
N ILE A 234 -5.51 12.56 12.03
CA ILE A 234 -5.44 14.01 11.79
C ILE A 234 -3.98 14.47 11.57
N LEU A 235 -3.03 13.91 12.34
CA LEU A 235 -1.61 14.20 12.16
C LEU A 235 -0.95 13.35 11.07
N GLY A 236 -1.64 12.38 10.48
CA GLY A 236 -1.09 11.49 9.45
C GLY A 236 -0.02 10.53 9.95
N ILE A 237 -0.09 10.10 11.21
CA ILE A 237 0.93 9.26 11.86
C ILE A 237 0.34 7.96 12.40
N SER A 238 1.19 6.95 12.61
CA SER A 238 0.80 5.69 13.24
C SER A 238 0.40 5.87 14.71
N GLN A 239 -0.47 5.03 15.24
CA GLN A 239 -0.76 5.01 16.69
C GLN A 239 0.46 4.65 17.54
N ASN A 240 1.47 4.01 16.93
CA ASN A 240 2.76 3.69 17.53
C ASN A 240 3.81 4.82 17.39
N ALA A 241 3.39 6.00 16.89
CA ALA A 241 4.25 7.15 16.64
C ALA A 241 5.09 7.54 17.87
N GLN A 242 6.39 7.70 17.64
CA GLN A 242 7.31 8.21 18.64
C GLN A 242 7.15 9.73 18.80
N ASP A 243 7.55 10.27 19.95
CA ASP A 243 7.40 11.70 20.26
C ASP A 243 8.05 12.60 19.20
N ARG A 244 9.17 12.18 18.61
CA ARG A 244 9.84 12.90 17.51
C ARG A 244 8.98 12.98 16.24
N GLU A 245 8.25 11.92 15.92
CA GLU A 245 7.37 11.86 14.74
C GLU A 245 6.13 12.71 14.94
N ILE A 246 5.52 12.67 16.14
CA ILE A 246 4.38 13.52 16.52
C ILE A 246 4.75 15.00 16.36
N ASN A 247 5.89 15.41 16.93
CA ASN A 247 6.36 16.78 16.84
C ASN A 247 6.66 17.20 15.39
N ARG A 248 7.30 16.32 14.62
CA ARG A 248 7.61 16.59 13.21
C ARG A 248 6.34 16.78 12.38
N ALA A 249 5.38 15.87 12.50
CA ALA A 249 4.12 15.92 11.74
C ALA A 249 3.34 17.21 12.03
N TYR A 250 3.20 17.57 13.32
CA TYR A 250 2.56 18.83 13.69
C TYR A 250 3.28 20.05 13.10
N LEU A 251 4.62 20.10 13.15
CA LEU A 251 5.39 21.21 12.60
C LEU A 251 5.22 21.33 11.08
N GLU A 252 5.18 20.22 10.35
CA GLU A 252 4.95 20.21 8.90
C GLU A 252 3.53 20.70 8.55
N LEU A 253 2.50 20.21 9.25
CA LEU A 253 1.12 20.67 9.08
C LEU A 253 0.93 22.14 9.46
N ALA A 254 1.52 22.58 10.58
CA ALA A 254 1.48 23.98 10.99
C ALA A 254 2.15 24.90 9.98
N LYS A 255 3.30 24.48 9.42
CA LYS A 255 3.94 25.21 8.33
C LYS A 255 3.07 25.30 7.07
N ALA A 256 2.10 24.42 6.85
CA ALA A 256 1.24 24.50 5.68
C ALA A 256 -0.06 25.26 5.95
N LEU A 257 -0.64 25.06 7.13
CA LEU A 257 -2.02 25.40 7.44
C LEU A 257 -2.20 26.47 8.51
N HIS A 258 -1.12 27.03 9.08
CA HIS A 258 -1.25 28.10 10.06
C HIS A 258 -2.05 29.29 9.48
N PRO A 259 -3.02 29.86 10.22
CA PRO A 259 -3.86 30.96 9.71
C PRO A 259 -3.05 32.17 9.22
N ASP A 260 -1.92 32.48 9.87
CA ASP A 260 -1.01 33.58 9.47
C ASP A 260 -0.40 33.42 8.08
N LYS A 261 -0.41 32.20 7.50
CA LYS A 261 0.07 31.98 6.14
C LYS A 261 -0.94 32.37 5.07
N LEU A 262 -2.18 32.68 5.45
CA LEU A 262 -3.16 33.17 4.50
C LEU A 262 -2.83 34.59 4.06
N SER A 263 -2.90 34.80 2.74
CA SER A 263 -2.84 36.14 2.15
C SER A 263 -3.86 37.06 2.84
N PRO A 264 -3.55 38.35 3.10
CA PRO A 264 -4.52 39.33 3.58
C PRO A 264 -5.80 39.41 2.73
N ARG A 265 -5.71 39.06 1.44
CA ARG A 265 -6.83 39.03 0.49
C ARG A 265 -7.70 37.78 0.57
N ALA A 266 -7.35 36.80 1.40
CA ALA A 266 -8.11 35.56 1.53
C ALA A 266 -9.55 35.87 2.00
N PRO A 267 -10.57 35.37 1.27
CA PRO A 267 -11.97 35.49 1.67
C PRO A 267 -12.26 34.86 3.04
N GLU A 268 -13.28 35.36 3.72
CA GLU A 268 -13.60 34.96 5.10
C GLU A 268 -13.93 33.46 5.25
N ASN A 269 -14.60 32.87 4.24
CA ASN A 269 -14.90 31.44 4.24
C ASN A 269 -13.63 30.55 4.19
N VAL A 270 -12.61 30.95 3.44
CA VAL A 270 -11.30 30.26 3.41
C VAL A 270 -10.60 30.41 4.76
N ARG A 271 -10.61 31.63 5.33
CA ARG A 271 -10.02 31.90 6.65
C ARG A 271 -10.67 31.04 7.74
N THR A 272 -11.99 31.01 7.76
CA THR A 272 -12.78 30.26 8.74
C THR A 272 -12.47 28.77 8.66
N LEU A 273 -12.48 28.17 7.46
CA LEU A 273 -12.18 26.75 7.29
C LEU A 273 -10.74 26.41 7.68
N GLN A 274 -9.76 27.18 7.22
CA GLN A 274 -8.36 26.91 7.55
C GLN A 274 -8.11 27.06 9.06
N HIS A 275 -8.72 28.04 9.71
CA HIS A 275 -8.63 28.19 11.16
C HIS A 275 -9.27 27.01 11.90
N SER A 276 -10.45 26.55 11.47
CA SER A 276 -11.11 25.37 12.05
C SER A 276 -10.23 24.11 11.94
N ILE A 277 -9.69 23.85 10.74
CA ILE A 277 -8.77 22.73 10.48
C ILE A 277 -7.52 22.83 11.36
N PHE A 278 -6.91 24.01 11.42
CA PHE A 278 -5.71 24.20 12.23
C PHE A 278 -5.98 24.00 13.73
N SER A 279 -7.16 24.41 14.21
CA SER A 279 -7.60 24.17 15.58
C SER A 279 -7.66 22.67 15.89
N LYS A 280 -8.26 21.86 15.00
CA LYS A 280 -8.30 20.40 15.13
C LYS A 280 -6.91 19.75 15.13
N ILE A 281 -6.01 20.23 14.29
CA ILE A 281 -4.60 19.78 14.26
C ILE A 281 -3.90 20.12 15.58
N ALA A 282 -4.11 21.33 16.11
CA ALA A 282 -3.54 21.76 17.38
C ALA A 282 -4.08 20.97 18.57
N GLU A 283 -5.38 20.67 18.58
CA GLU A 283 -6.03 19.81 19.57
C GLU A 283 -5.44 18.39 19.56
N ALA A 284 -5.36 17.78 18.38
CA ALA A 284 -4.76 16.45 18.20
C ALA A 284 -3.31 16.42 18.72
N TYR A 285 -2.51 17.43 18.37
CA TYR A 285 -1.14 17.55 18.86
C TYR A 285 -1.05 17.75 20.38
N ASP A 286 -1.94 18.56 20.97
CA ASP A 286 -1.94 18.82 22.42
C ASP A 286 -2.24 17.55 23.23
N ILE A 287 -3.14 16.69 22.75
CA ILE A 287 -3.41 15.37 23.34
C ILE A 287 -2.21 14.44 23.14
N LEU A 288 -1.68 14.34 21.92
CA LEU A 288 -0.68 13.33 21.56
C LEU A 288 0.74 13.63 22.06
N ARG A 289 1.10 14.91 22.22
CA ARG A 289 2.43 15.31 22.73
C ARG A 289 2.60 15.00 24.21
N ASP A 290 1.51 15.03 24.98
CA ASP A 290 1.52 14.71 26.40
C ASP A 290 1.40 13.20 26.58
N ARG A 291 2.43 12.58 27.17
CA ARG A 291 2.48 11.12 27.28
C ARG A 291 1.32 10.54 28.08
N GLY A 292 0.86 11.22 29.13
CA GLY A 292 -0.24 10.75 29.98
C GLY A 292 -1.59 10.86 29.28
N ARG A 293 -1.87 12.00 28.65
CA ARG A 293 -3.11 12.20 27.86
C ARG A 293 -3.15 11.28 26.65
N ARG A 294 -2.02 11.08 25.96
CA ARG A 294 -1.90 10.12 24.86
C ARG A 294 -2.23 8.70 25.31
N GLU A 295 -1.74 8.26 26.47
CA GLU A 295 -1.99 6.91 26.98
C GLU A 295 -3.48 6.70 27.32
N ILE A 296 -4.12 7.69 27.95
CA ILE A 296 -5.57 7.67 28.20
C ILE A 296 -6.34 7.57 26.87
N TYR A 297 -5.97 8.40 25.90
CA TYR A 297 -6.60 8.41 24.58
C TYR A 297 -6.43 7.09 23.82
N ILE A 298 -5.24 6.48 23.87
CA ILE A 298 -4.98 5.15 23.28
C ILE A 298 -5.87 4.10 23.95
N ASN A 299 -6.05 4.15 25.27
CA ASN A 299 -6.91 3.21 25.99
C ASN A 299 -8.38 3.38 25.60
N GLU A 300 -8.88 4.62 25.50
CA GLU A 300 -10.24 4.92 25.03
C GLU A 300 -10.49 4.38 23.62
N LEU A 301 -9.55 4.64 22.69
CA LEU A 301 -9.58 4.08 21.35
C LEU A 301 -9.61 2.56 21.42
N THR A 302 -8.69 1.92 22.16
CA THR A 302 -8.59 0.46 22.23
C THR A 302 -9.86 -0.19 22.78
N MET A 303 -10.49 0.39 23.80
CA MET A 303 -11.73 -0.12 24.38
C MET A 303 -12.89 -0.03 23.38
N GLY A 304 -13.09 1.14 22.75
CA GLY A 304 -14.12 1.27 21.70
C GLY A 304 -13.86 0.38 20.49
N HIS A 305 -12.58 0.11 20.19
CA HIS A 305 -12.16 -0.77 19.09
C HIS A 305 -12.44 -2.24 19.36
N ALA A 306 -12.36 -2.70 20.62
CA ALA A 306 -12.56 -4.11 20.94
C ALA A 306 -13.99 -4.58 20.65
N ASP A 307 -14.99 -3.79 21.07
CA ASP A 307 -16.41 -4.12 20.85
C ASP A 307 -16.77 -4.11 19.36
N GLU A 308 -16.27 -3.11 18.63
CA GLU A 308 -16.46 -3.00 17.18
C GLU A 308 -15.78 -4.15 16.44
N MET A 309 -14.55 -4.53 16.82
CA MET A 309 -13.83 -5.64 16.21
C MET A 309 -14.54 -6.97 16.44
N LEU A 310 -15.05 -7.23 17.65
CA LEU A 310 -15.85 -8.42 17.93
C LEU A 310 -17.11 -8.48 17.06
N HIS A 311 -17.76 -7.34 16.83
CA HIS A 311 -18.90 -7.26 15.92
C HIS A 311 -18.50 -7.56 14.47
N ILE A 312 -17.43 -6.93 13.98
CA ILE A 312 -16.91 -7.16 12.62
C ILE A 312 -16.54 -8.63 12.41
N GLU A 313 -15.84 -9.25 13.36
CA GLU A 313 -15.47 -10.68 13.29
C GLU A 313 -16.70 -11.59 13.23
N SER A 314 -17.70 -11.34 14.07
CA SER A 314 -18.96 -12.10 14.06
C SER A 314 -19.69 -12.00 12.72
N VAL A 315 -19.82 -10.78 12.19
CA VAL A 315 -20.50 -10.52 10.91
C VAL A 315 -19.68 -11.07 9.73
N PHE A 316 -18.35 -11.03 9.82
CA PHE A 316 -17.47 -11.63 8.84
C PHE A 316 -17.62 -13.15 8.79
N GLU A 317 -17.67 -13.83 9.94
CA GLU A 317 -17.88 -15.29 9.99
C GLU A 317 -19.22 -15.70 9.36
N GLU A 318 -20.26 -14.87 9.50
CA GLU A 318 -21.52 -15.07 8.78
C GLU A 318 -21.31 -15.00 7.25
N ALA A 319 -20.66 -13.94 6.77
CA ALA A 319 -20.37 -13.76 5.34
C ALA A 319 -19.49 -14.89 4.80
N HIS A 320 -18.48 -15.30 5.55
CA HIS A 320 -17.60 -16.43 5.26
C HIS A 320 -18.41 -17.71 5.08
N GLY A 321 -19.27 -18.05 6.04
CA GLY A 321 -20.18 -19.19 5.93
C GLY A 321 -21.13 -19.11 4.72
N LEU A 322 -21.59 -17.92 4.36
CA LEU A 322 -22.43 -17.70 3.17
C LEU A 322 -21.67 -17.95 1.85
N LEU A 323 -20.40 -17.57 1.76
CA LEU A 323 -19.56 -17.83 0.59
C LEU A 323 -19.42 -19.33 0.31
N PHE A 324 -19.09 -20.12 1.33
CA PHE A 324 -18.95 -21.57 1.20
C PHE A 324 -20.28 -22.28 0.88
N ARG A 325 -21.41 -21.70 1.29
CA ARG A 325 -22.76 -22.19 0.95
C ARG A 325 -23.26 -21.71 -0.42
N GLY A 326 -22.44 -20.98 -1.18
CA GLY A 326 -22.79 -20.45 -2.49
C GLY A 326 -23.79 -19.29 -2.49
N ARG A 327 -24.02 -18.65 -1.33
CA ARG A 327 -24.96 -17.52 -1.18
C ARG A 327 -24.25 -16.19 -1.42
N TYR A 328 -23.61 -16.06 -2.58
CA TYR A 328 -22.65 -14.99 -2.87
C TYR A 328 -23.23 -13.57 -2.80
N GLN A 329 -24.47 -13.35 -3.24
CA GLN A 329 -25.07 -12.00 -3.21
C GLN A 329 -25.31 -11.50 -1.79
N LYS A 330 -25.70 -12.40 -0.87
CA LYS A 330 -25.84 -12.07 0.55
C LYS A 330 -24.48 -11.83 1.20
N ALA A 331 -23.50 -12.69 0.89
CA ALA A 331 -22.14 -12.50 1.38
C ALA A 331 -21.54 -11.17 0.91
N LEU A 332 -21.72 -10.82 -0.37
CA LEU A 332 -21.24 -9.56 -0.94
C LEU A 332 -21.80 -8.35 -0.17
N ALA A 333 -23.12 -8.31 0.05
CA ALA A 333 -23.75 -7.21 0.78
C ALA A 333 -23.20 -7.04 2.21
N ILE A 334 -22.93 -8.16 2.90
CA ILE A 334 -22.33 -8.11 4.24
C ILE A 334 -20.88 -7.61 4.17
N LEU A 335 -20.08 -8.15 3.25
CA LEU A 335 -18.66 -7.79 3.11
C LEU A 335 -18.48 -6.32 2.67
N GLU A 336 -19.35 -5.80 1.80
CA GLU A 336 -19.36 -4.39 1.39
C GLU A 336 -19.65 -3.49 2.59
N LYS A 337 -20.62 -3.86 3.44
CA LYS A 337 -20.89 -3.14 4.68
C LYS A 337 -19.71 -3.16 5.65
N ILE A 338 -18.95 -4.26 5.72
CA ILE A 338 -17.72 -4.31 6.52
C ILE A 338 -16.68 -3.35 5.91
N ALA A 339 -16.53 -3.34 4.58
CA ALA A 339 -15.55 -2.51 3.89
C ALA A 339 -15.85 -1.00 3.91
N GLU A 340 -17.11 -0.61 4.06
CA GLU A 340 -17.50 0.78 4.35
C GLU A 340 -16.98 1.26 5.72
N GLY A 341 -16.67 0.33 6.63
CA GLY A 341 -16.04 0.64 7.91
C GLY A 341 -14.59 1.09 7.75
N LYS A 342 -14.16 2.02 8.60
CA LYS A 342 -12.79 2.59 8.60
C LYS A 342 -11.68 1.61 8.95
N LYS A 343 -12.02 0.41 9.44
CA LYS A 343 -11.04 -0.58 9.90
C LYS A 343 -11.07 -1.79 9.00
N HIS A 344 -9.95 -1.99 8.32
CA HIS A 344 -9.80 -3.02 7.33
C HIS A 344 -9.20 -4.27 7.96
N ARG A 345 -9.96 -5.36 7.91
CA ARG A 345 -9.43 -6.71 8.00
C ARG A 345 -8.60 -6.95 6.72
N THR A 346 -7.34 -7.37 6.83
CA THR A 346 -6.41 -7.33 5.68
C THR A 346 -6.80 -8.30 4.56
N ASP A 347 -7.33 -9.46 4.93
CA ASP A 347 -7.85 -10.50 4.03
C ASP A 347 -9.24 -10.17 3.45
N LEU A 348 -9.95 -9.13 3.92
CA LEU A 348 -11.31 -8.79 3.47
C LEU A 348 -11.40 -8.58 1.97
N ILE A 349 -10.38 -7.96 1.37
CA ILE A 349 -10.31 -7.68 -0.07
C ILE A 349 -10.45 -8.99 -0.85
N VAL A 350 -9.80 -10.07 -0.41
CA VAL A 350 -9.83 -11.36 -1.10
C VAL A 350 -11.22 -11.99 -1.05
N TYR A 351 -11.93 -11.89 0.08
CA TYR A 351 -13.30 -12.38 0.22
C TYR A 351 -14.31 -11.56 -0.58
N LEU A 352 -14.14 -10.23 -0.62
CA LEU A 352 -14.93 -9.36 -1.50
C LEU A 352 -14.74 -9.73 -2.96
N LEU A 353 -13.50 -9.94 -3.39
CA LEU A 353 -13.18 -10.39 -4.74
C LEU A 353 -13.84 -11.73 -5.06
N TRP A 354 -13.78 -12.70 -4.15
CA TRP A 354 -14.50 -13.98 -4.30
C TRP A 354 -16.00 -13.74 -4.53
N ALA A 355 -16.63 -12.96 -3.65
CA ALA A 355 -18.05 -12.64 -3.73
C ALA A 355 -18.39 -11.96 -5.06
N LYS A 356 -17.67 -10.89 -5.43
CA LYS A 356 -17.87 -10.12 -6.68
C LYS A 356 -17.73 -11.00 -7.93
N ILE A 357 -16.67 -11.80 -8.03
CA ILE A 357 -16.44 -12.69 -9.19
C ILE A 357 -17.57 -13.73 -9.33
N LYS A 358 -18.09 -14.24 -8.21
CA LYS A 358 -19.18 -15.22 -8.21
C LYS A 358 -20.55 -14.59 -8.47
N VAL A 359 -20.85 -13.43 -7.88
CA VAL A 359 -22.09 -12.67 -8.11
C VAL A 359 -22.20 -12.17 -9.54
N GLY A 360 -21.09 -11.78 -10.16
CA GLY A 360 -21.03 -11.15 -11.49
C GLY A 360 -21.56 -11.98 -12.67
N SER A 361 -22.40 -13.01 -12.48
CA SER A 361 -23.11 -13.66 -13.58
C SER A 361 -24.14 -12.70 -14.17
N LEU A 362 -23.71 -11.94 -15.18
CA LEU A 362 -24.43 -11.43 -16.37
C LEU A 362 -23.62 -10.30 -17.09
N SER A 363 -22.49 -9.84 -16.52
CA SER A 363 -21.62 -8.76 -17.07
C SER A 363 -20.10 -9.03 -17.02
N LYS A 364 -19.68 -10.31 -16.83
CA LYS A 364 -18.27 -10.71 -16.62
C LYS A 364 -17.31 -10.29 -17.74
N ASP A 365 -17.84 -10.07 -18.93
CA ASP A 365 -17.04 -9.76 -20.13
C ASP A 365 -16.88 -8.25 -20.38
N SER A 366 -17.44 -7.40 -19.51
CA SER A 366 -17.22 -5.95 -19.62
C SER A 366 -15.79 -5.61 -19.19
N ALA A 367 -15.05 -4.92 -20.06
CA ALA A 367 -13.69 -4.48 -19.78
C ALA A 367 -13.59 -3.74 -18.43
N ALA A 368 -14.57 -2.87 -18.14
CA ALA A 368 -14.64 -2.14 -16.87
C ALA A 368 -14.71 -3.05 -15.62
N PHE A 369 -15.42 -4.17 -15.67
CA PHE A 369 -15.48 -5.11 -14.54
C PHE A 369 -14.16 -5.86 -14.37
N ILE A 370 -13.53 -6.28 -15.48
CA ILE A 370 -12.22 -6.92 -15.45
C ILE A 370 -11.17 -5.96 -14.89
N ASP A 371 -11.17 -4.70 -15.33
CA ASP A 371 -10.25 -3.67 -14.86
C ASP A 371 -10.42 -3.41 -13.37
N GLU A 372 -11.66 -3.32 -12.87
CA GLU A 372 -11.94 -3.17 -11.44
C GLU A 372 -11.42 -4.37 -10.62
N ILE A 373 -11.74 -5.60 -11.03
CA ILE A 373 -11.26 -6.80 -10.33
C ILE A 373 -9.72 -6.89 -10.36
N THR A 374 -9.11 -6.52 -11.48
CA THR A 374 -7.65 -6.49 -11.64
C THR A 374 -7.01 -5.47 -10.70
N TYR A 375 -7.58 -4.26 -10.62
CA TYR A 375 -7.14 -3.22 -9.70
C TYR A 375 -7.21 -3.70 -8.24
N GLN A 376 -8.36 -4.26 -7.84
CA GLN A 376 -8.58 -4.77 -6.48
C GLN A 376 -7.65 -5.94 -6.12
N LEU A 377 -7.31 -6.82 -7.07
CA LEU A 377 -6.31 -7.88 -6.87
C LEU A 377 -4.91 -7.30 -6.59
N ASN A 378 -4.56 -6.20 -7.25
CA ASN A 378 -3.27 -5.54 -7.04
C ASN A 378 -3.20 -4.75 -5.72
N LEU A 379 -4.35 -4.43 -5.10
CA LEU A 379 -4.40 -3.86 -3.75
C LEU A 379 -4.02 -4.87 -2.66
N VAL A 380 -4.07 -6.18 -2.93
CA VAL A 380 -3.68 -7.20 -1.95
C VAL A 380 -2.17 -7.17 -1.73
N PRO A 381 -1.66 -7.01 -0.49
CA PRO A 381 -0.23 -6.97 -0.22
C PRO A 381 0.52 -8.24 -0.67
N PRO A 382 1.77 -8.15 -1.16
CA PRO A 382 2.52 -9.30 -1.68
C PRO A 382 2.57 -10.50 -0.74
N GLU A 383 2.78 -10.29 0.56
CA GLU A 383 2.83 -11.35 1.56
C GLU A 383 1.51 -12.10 1.78
N GLU A 384 0.38 -11.53 1.37
CA GLU A 384 -0.96 -12.15 1.49
C GLU A 384 -1.38 -12.90 0.21
N ARG A 385 -0.65 -12.68 -0.90
CA ARG A 385 -0.90 -13.31 -2.21
C ARG A 385 -0.56 -14.80 -2.29
N HIS A 386 -0.12 -15.39 -1.18
CA HIS A 386 0.24 -16.81 -1.10
C HIS A 386 -0.63 -17.58 -0.10
N THR A 387 -1.73 -16.97 0.35
CA THR A 387 -2.73 -17.64 1.17
C THR A 387 -3.60 -18.57 0.32
N PRO A 388 -4.12 -19.69 0.88
CA PRO A 388 -5.00 -20.59 0.12
C PRO A 388 -6.22 -19.89 -0.49
N ILE A 389 -6.78 -18.91 0.24
CA ILE A 389 -7.93 -18.15 -0.23
C ILE A 389 -7.57 -17.25 -1.42
N TYR A 390 -6.43 -16.57 -1.38
CA TYR A 390 -5.98 -15.75 -2.50
C TYR A 390 -5.71 -16.60 -3.74
N ILE A 391 -5.03 -17.73 -3.59
CA ILE A 391 -4.76 -18.70 -4.68
C ILE A 391 -6.08 -19.12 -5.34
N TYR A 392 -7.08 -19.48 -4.53
CA TYR A 392 -8.41 -19.83 -5.03
C TYR A 392 -9.08 -18.68 -5.81
N VAL A 393 -9.05 -17.46 -5.27
CA VAL A 393 -9.65 -16.28 -5.91
C VAL A 393 -8.92 -15.89 -7.20
N LYS A 394 -7.58 -15.97 -7.22
CA LYS A 394 -6.76 -15.78 -8.43
C LYS A 394 -7.10 -16.81 -9.50
N GLY A 395 -7.31 -18.08 -9.13
CA GLY A 395 -7.82 -19.12 -10.03
C GLY A 395 -9.20 -18.77 -10.61
N LEU A 396 -10.12 -18.27 -9.79
CA LEU A 396 -11.44 -17.80 -10.26
C LEU A 396 -11.32 -16.62 -11.22
N TYR A 397 -10.44 -15.66 -10.94
CA TYR A 397 -10.17 -14.52 -11.82
C TYR A 397 -9.58 -14.97 -13.16
N LEU A 398 -8.57 -15.85 -13.15
CA LEU A 398 -7.97 -16.38 -14.38
C LEU A 398 -9.02 -17.11 -15.25
N LYS A 399 -9.90 -17.89 -14.62
CA LYS A 399 -11.02 -18.53 -15.30
C LYS A 399 -12.00 -17.49 -15.88
N MET A 400 -12.27 -16.41 -15.16
CA MET A 400 -13.15 -15.32 -15.60
C MET A 400 -12.62 -14.63 -16.86
N ILE A 401 -11.31 -14.36 -16.94
CA ILE A 401 -10.69 -13.73 -18.12
C ILE A 401 -10.34 -14.73 -19.24
N GLY A 402 -10.84 -15.96 -19.17
CA GLY A 402 -10.65 -16.99 -20.20
C GLY A 402 -9.29 -17.70 -20.17
N ASN A 403 -8.44 -17.47 -19.18
CA ASN A 403 -7.13 -18.10 -19.05
C ASN A 403 -7.21 -19.43 -18.28
N VAL A 404 -7.95 -20.39 -18.83
CA VAL A 404 -8.32 -21.64 -18.16
C VAL A 404 -7.11 -22.51 -17.84
N ASP A 405 -6.11 -22.57 -18.73
CA ASP A 405 -4.90 -23.37 -18.53
C ASP A 405 -4.12 -22.89 -17.31
N LYS A 406 -3.94 -21.56 -17.17
CA LYS A 406 -3.32 -21.00 -15.97
C LYS A 406 -4.20 -21.16 -14.74
N ALA A 407 -5.52 -21.09 -14.88
CA ALA A 407 -6.44 -21.28 -13.75
C ALA A 407 -6.36 -22.69 -13.17
N TYR A 408 -6.09 -23.72 -13.97
CA TYR A 408 -5.98 -25.12 -13.52
C TYR A 408 -4.87 -25.32 -12.49
N VAL A 409 -3.79 -24.54 -12.54
CA VAL A 409 -2.69 -24.60 -11.56
C VAL A 409 -3.15 -24.22 -10.14
N TYR A 410 -4.27 -23.50 -10.01
CA TYR A 410 -4.79 -22.97 -8.74
C TYR A 410 -5.90 -23.82 -8.11
N PHE A 411 -6.37 -24.88 -8.78
CA PHE A 411 -7.43 -25.79 -8.32
C PHE A 411 -6.89 -27.21 -8.17
#